data_AF-A0A7S2JDP8-F1
#
_entry.id   AF-A0A7S2JDP8-F1
#
_cell.length_a   1.000
_cell.length_b   1.000
_cell.length_c   1.000
_cell.angle_alpha   90.00
_cell.angle_beta   90.00
_cell.angle_gamma   90.00
#
_symmetry.space_group_name_H-M   'P 1'
#
loop_
_entity.id
_entity.type
_entity.pdbx_description
1 polymer ?
#
loop_
_entity_poly.entity_id
_entity_poly.type
_entity_poly.pdbx_seq_one_letter_code
_entity_poly.pdbx_strand_id
1 'polypeptide(L)'
;PTPVAAAADGESLDVLVKHAISSPDLSLESLQAVMVALASREAALDGRVATLRKKASAASAAALPALRSRGAELKATSDELERLAREVGASSQRAAAASASLRSAHEDYERTSEAHRMVDELLGLEECAGVVEAALARGDFAAAVARAAPLARIEGAVNESETAPAPAAPAAPTSLTRQSTREGERAAEVVGSLRRRVAEELERAVASAAEPGVVCELVRLMGPLGCATEGRAALLRYCLQQLDAAAVEGPSVGDGAGGDATAPAALGQLLQRCAQLIEAAEGALDE
;
A
#
# COMPACT_ATOMS: atom_id res chain seq x y z
N PRO A 1 -96.50 -26.50 -12.03
CA PRO A 1 -96.37 -27.88 -11.55
C PRO A 1 -97.32 -28.83 -12.30
N THR A 2 -96.78 -29.55 -13.26
CA THR A 2 -97.37 -30.77 -13.81
C THR A 2 -96.21 -31.70 -14.13
N PRO A 3 -96.10 -32.87 -13.46
CA PRO A 3 -95.01 -33.79 -13.67
C PRO A 3 -95.31 -34.57 -14.95
N VAL A 4 -94.54 -34.34 -16.01
CA VAL A 4 -94.55 -35.25 -17.15
C VAL A 4 -93.76 -36.48 -16.73
N ALA A 5 -94.53 -37.47 -16.29
CA ALA A 5 -94.29 -38.90 -16.30
C ALA A 5 -92.84 -39.34 -16.60
N ALA A 6 -92.21 -39.84 -15.54
CA ALA A 6 -91.24 -40.91 -15.63
C ALA A 6 -91.88 -42.11 -16.35
N ALA A 7 -91.49 -42.35 -17.60
CA ALA A 7 -91.72 -43.61 -18.29
C ALA A 7 -90.73 -43.73 -19.46
N ALA A 8 -89.58 -44.35 -19.18
CA ALA A 8 -88.86 -45.26 -20.08
C ALA A 8 -87.49 -45.55 -19.46
N ASP A 9 -87.51 -46.31 -18.36
CA ASP A 9 -86.36 -47.14 -18.05
C ASP A 9 -86.22 -48.18 -19.16
N GLY A 10 -85.12 -48.09 -19.92
CA GLY A 10 -84.28 -49.27 -20.09
C GLY A 10 -84.24 -49.96 -21.45
N GLU A 11 -85.09 -49.65 -22.44
CA GLU A 11 -84.76 -50.06 -23.81
C GLU A 11 -83.80 -49.03 -24.40
N SER A 12 -82.50 -49.37 -24.36
CA SER A 12 -81.47 -48.61 -25.07
C SER A 12 -81.96 -48.34 -26.49
N LEU A 13 -81.75 -47.14 -27.00
CA LEU A 13 -82.02 -46.81 -28.41
C LEU A 13 -81.45 -47.89 -29.34
N ASP A 14 -80.32 -48.51 -28.97
CA ASP A 14 -79.74 -49.64 -29.70
C ASP A 14 -80.62 -50.89 -29.73
N VAL A 15 -81.40 -51.17 -28.68
CA VAL A 15 -82.37 -52.27 -28.60
C VAL A 15 -83.57 -52.00 -29.50
N LEU A 16 -84.14 -50.79 -29.44
CA LEU A 16 -85.25 -50.37 -30.30
C LEU A 16 -84.86 -50.36 -31.79
N VAL A 17 -83.66 -49.86 -32.11
CA VAL A 17 -83.11 -49.88 -33.47
C VAL A 17 -82.82 -51.31 -33.94
N LYS A 18 -82.23 -52.16 -33.09
CA LYS A 18 -82.00 -53.58 -33.42
C LYS A 18 -83.31 -54.33 -33.66
N HIS A 19 -84.35 -54.07 -32.87
CA HIS A 19 -85.66 -54.70 -33.04
C HIS A 19 -86.34 -54.26 -34.34
N ALA A 20 -86.30 -52.95 -34.66
CA ALA A 20 -86.84 -52.42 -35.92
C ALA A 20 -86.12 -52.95 -37.18
N ILE A 21 -84.79 -53.18 -37.11
CA ILE A 21 -84.01 -53.74 -38.22
C ILE A 21 -84.19 -55.25 -38.38
N SER A 22 -84.46 -55.97 -37.28
CA SER A 22 -84.49 -57.44 -37.26
C SER A 22 -85.89 -58.04 -37.43
N SER A 23 -86.95 -57.22 -37.42
CA SER A 23 -88.33 -57.66 -37.66
C SER A 23 -88.62 -57.75 -39.18
N PRO A 24 -89.14 -58.87 -39.69
CA PRO A 24 -89.50 -59.03 -41.11
C PRO A 24 -90.71 -58.17 -41.52
N ASP A 25 -91.54 -57.78 -40.55
CA ASP A 25 -92.65 -56.84 -40.72
C ASP A 25 -92.32 -55.54 -39.99
N LEU A 26 -91.82 -54.55 -40.74
CA LEU A 26 -91.57 -53.19 -40.27
C LEU A 26 -92.91 -52.49 -40.02
N SER A 27 -93.39 -52.56 -38.78
CA SER A 27 -94.58 -51.83 -38.37
C SER A 27 -94.28 -50.33 -38.29
N LEU A 28 -95.19 -49.51 -38.82
CA LEU A 28 -95.13 -48.05 -38.73
C LEU A 28 -94.98 -47.57 -37.27
N GLU A 29 -95.55 -48.31 -36.33
CA GLU A 29 -95.45 -48.08 -34.89
C GLU A 29 -94.01 -48.22 -34.37
N SER A 30 -93.27 -49.25 -34.80
CA SER A 30 -91.87 -49.45 -34.41
C SER A 30 -90.95 -48.32 -34.90
N LEU A 31 -91.15 -47.87 -36.14
CA LEU A 31 -90.40 -46.75 -36.71
C LEU A 31 -90.75 -45.43 -36.02
N GLN A 32 -92.03 -45.20 -35.70
CA GLN A 32 -92.47 -44.05 -34.91
C GLN A 32 -91.87 -44.05 -33.51
N ALA A 33 -91.78 -45.20 -32.84
CA ALA A 33 -91.13 -45.33 -31.53
C ALA A 33 -89.63 -44.98 -31.59
N VAL A 34 -88.90 -45.44 -32.62
CA VAL A 34 -87.49 -45.06 -32.83
C VAL A 34 -87.34 -43.57 -33.09
N MET A 35 -88.20 -42.97 -33.92
CA MET A 35 -88.17 -41.52 -34.20
C MET A 35 -88.42 -40.68 -32.94
N VAL A 36 -89.41 -41.07 -32.12
CA VAL A 36 -89.69 -40.39 -30.84
C VAL A 36 -88.52 -40.55 -29.87
N ALA A 37 -87.92 -41.74 -29.78
CA ALA A 37 -86.73 -41.98 -28.96
C ALA A 37 -85.53 -41.14 -29.43
N LEU A 38 -85.28 -41.06 -30.74
CA LEU A 38 -84.24 -40.21 -31.32
C LEU A 38 -84.47 -38.72 -31.01
N ALA A 39 -85.68 -38.21 -31.24
CA ALA A 39 -86.03 -36.82 -30.95
C ALA A 39 -85.87 -36.49 -29.45
N SER A 40 -86.25 -37.42 -28.56
CA SER A 40 -86.05 -37.24 -27.11
C SER A 40 -84.56 -37.20 -26.73
N ARG A 41 -83.73 -38.03 -27.38
CA ARG A 41 -82.27 -38.07 -27.16
C ARG A 41 -81.59 -36.82 -27.71
N GLU A 42 -82.01 -36.34 -28.89
CA GLU A 42 -81.55 -35.09 -29.49
C GLU A 42 -81.85 -33.92 -28.55
N ALA A 43 -83.09 -33.78 -28.08
CA ALA A 43 -83.46 -32.75 -27.11
C ALA A 43 -82.66 -32.83 -25.80
N ALA A 44 -82.40 -34.04 -25.29
CA ALA A 44 -81.57 -34.24 -24.10
C ALA A 44 -80.10 -33.85 -24.34
N LEU A 45 -79.54 -34.17 -25.52
CA LEU A 45 -78.19 -33.76 -25.91
C LEU A 45 -78.09 -32.24 -26.07
N ASP A 46 -79.07 -31.60 -26.71
CA ASP A 46 -79.14 -30.15 -26.85
C ASP A 46 -79.20 -29.46 -25.48
N GLY A 47 -80.02 -29.98 -24.56
CA GLY A 47 -80.07 -29.50 -23.19
C GLY A 47 -78.73 -29.63 -22.46
N ARG A 48 -78.01 -30.75 -22.66
CA ARG A 48 -76.66 -30.95 -22.10
C ARG A 48 -75.63 -29.99 -22.73
N VAL A 49 -75.64 -29.82 -24.05
CA VAL A 49 -74.74 -28.91 -24.77
C VAL A 49 -75.00 -27.46 -24.34
N ALA A 50 -76.25 -27.04 -24.22
CA ALA A 50 -76.62 -25.73 -23.71
C ALA A 50 -76.12 -25.51 -22.28
N THR A 51 -76.25 -26.51 -21.41
CA THR A 51 -75.76 -26.45 -20.02
C THR A 51 -74.23 -26.36 -19.97
N LEU A 52 -73.52 -27.16 -20.77
CA LEU A 52 -72.06 -27.12 -20.84
C LEU A 52 -71.57 -25.78 -21.40
N ARG A 53 -72.20 -25.25 -22.46
CA ARG A 53 -71.89 -23.92 -23.00
C ARG A 53 -72.11 -22.82 -21.97
N LYS A 54 -73.21 -22.88 -21.20
CA LYS A 54 -73.48 -21.92 -20.11
C LYS A 54 -72.42 -22.01 -19.01
N LYS A 55 -72.04 -23.22 -18.58
CA LYS A 55 -70.98 -23.42 -17.57
C LYS A 55 -69.63 -22.91 -18.07
N ALA A 56 -69.26 -23.22 -19.31
CA ALA A 56 -68.01 -22.75 -19.92
C ALA A 56 -67.98 -21.22 -20.07
N SER A 57 -69.08 -20.61 -20.53
CA SER A 57 -69.22 -19.16 -20.64
C SER A 57 -69.11 -18.48 -19.27
N ALA A 58 -69.77 -19.02 -18.23
CA ALA A 58 -69.68 -18.50 -16.87
C ALA A 58 -68.26 -18.63 -16.30
N ALA A 59 -67.60 -19.77 -16.52
CA ALA A 59 -66.21 -19.98 -16.08
C ALA A 59 -65.24 -19.01 -16.76
N SER A 60 -65.36 -18.81 -18.08
CA SER A 60 -64.55 -17.84 -18.82
C SER A 60 -64.83 -16.40 -18.38
N ALA A 61 -66.10 -16.04 -18.17
CA ALA A 61 -66.49 -14.71 -17.68
C ALA A 61 -65.94 -14.42 -16.28
N ALA A 62 -65.81 -15.44 -15.42
CA ALA A 62 -65.21 -15.30 -14.10
C ALA A 62 -63.67 -15.27 -14.13
N ALA A 63 -63.03 -16.06 -15.00
CA ALA A 63 -61.56 -16.19 -15.04
C ALA A 63 -60.86 -15.03 -15.77
N LEU A 64 -61.44 -14.52 -16.87
CA LEU A 64 -60.80 -13.49 -17.69
C LEU A 64 -60.53 -12.18 -16.93
N PRO A 65 -61.43 -11.64 -16.08
CA PRO A 65 -61.14 -10.46 -15.26
C PRO A 65 -59.97 -10.69 -14.30
N ALA A 66 -59.91 -11.85 -13.64
CA ALA A 66 -58.83 -12.19 -12.72
C ALA A 66 -57.47 -12.30 -13.44
N LEU A 67 -57.44 -12.91 -14.63
CA LEU A 67 -56.23 -12.97 -15.46
C LEU A 67 -55.78 -11.59 -15.93
N ARG A 68 -56.72 -10.70 -16.30
CA ARG A 68 -56.41 -9.31 -16.67
C ARG A 68 -55.85 -8.51 -15.48
N SER A 69 -56.45 -8.65 -14.29
CA SER A 69 -55.94 -7.99 -13.06
C SER A 69 -54.52 -8.45 -12.75
N ARG A 70 -54.29 -9.77 -12.71
CA ARG A 70 -52.96 -10.33 -12.48
C ARG A 70 -51.95 -9.93 -13.55
N GLY A 71 -52.38 -9.85 -14.82
CA GLY A 71 -51.53 -9.36 -15.90
C GLY A 71 -51.12 -7.90 -15.73
N ALA A 72 -52.04 -7.04 -15.26
CA ALA A 72 -51.76 -5.65 -14.96
C ALA A 72 -50.83 -5.51 -13.74
N GLU A 73 -51.05 -6.29 -12.68
CA GLU A 73 -50.18 -6.34 -11.51
C GLU A 73 -48.75 -6.79 -11.88
N LEU A 74 -48.63 -7.87 -12.68
CA LEU A 74 -47.33 -8.35 -13.16
C LEU A 74 -46.61 -7.28 -13.99
N LYS A 75 -47.32 -6.58 -14.87
CA LYS A 75 -46.75 -5.47 -15.63
C LYS A 75 -46.26 -4.35 -14.71
N ALA A 76 -47.06 -3.93 -13.74
CA ALA A 76 -46.67 -2.90 -12.78
C ALA A 76 -45.44 -3.32 -11.96
N THR A 77 -45.36 -4.58 -11.54
CA THR A 77 -44.15 -5.10 -10.86
C THR A 77 -42.93 -5.14 -11.78
N SER A 78 -43.11 -5.47 -13.06
CA SER A 78 -42.02 -5.45 -14.05
C SER A 78 -41.49 -4.03 -14.26
N ASP A 79 -42.39 -3.05 -14.44
CA ASP A 79 -42.03 -1.65 -14.62
C ASP A 79 -41.28 -1.10 -13.38
N GLU A 80 -41.69 -1.51 -12.18
CA GLU A 80 -41.02 -1.15 -10.93
C GLU A 80 -39.63 -1.79 -10.79
N LEU A 81 -39.47 -3.06 -11.19
CA LEU A 81 -38.16 -3.72 -11.23
C LEU A 81 -37.20 -3.02 -12.20
N GLU A 82 -37.69 -2.61 -13.38
CA GLU A 82 -36.90 -1.84 -14.34
C GLU A 82 -36.50 -0.45 -13.81
N ARG A 83 -37.38 0.20 -13.04
CA ARG A 83 -37.07 1.47 -12.36
C ARG A 83 -35.96 1.26 -11.33
N LEU A 84 -36.09 0.26 -10.46
CA LEU A 84 -35.09 -0.05 -9.43
C LEU A 84 -33.75 -0.44 -10.05
N ALA A 85 -33.73 -1.22 -11.13
CA ALA A 85 -32.50 -1.57 -11.83
C ALA A 85 -31.74 -0.32 -12.34
N ARG A 86 -32.48 0.66 -12.89
CA ARG A 86 -31.90 1.95 -13.31
C ARG A 86 -31.33 2.75 -12.14
N GLU A 87 -32.04 2.79 -11.01
CA GLU A 87 -31.59 3.49 -9.79
C GLU A 87 -30.35 2.85 -9.16
N VAL A 88 -30.29 1.52 -9.13
CA VAL A 88 -29.11 0.78 -8.69
C VAL A 88 -27.93 1.05 -9.63
N GLY A 89 -28.15 1.05 -10.95
CA GLY A 89 -27.13 1.40 -11.94
C GLY A 89 -26.56 2.81 -11.71
N ALA A 90 -27.43 3.82 -11.56
CA ALA A 90 -27.01 5.20 -11.29
C ALA A 90 -26.28 5.34 -9.94
N SER A 91 -26.71 4.61 -8.91
CA SER A 91 -26.06 4.62 -7.61
C SER A 91 -24.69 3.94 -7.64
N SER A 92 -24.55 2.84 -8.37
CA SER A 92 -23.26 2.18 -8.60
C SER A 92 -22.28 3.09 -9.35
N GLN A 93 -22.74 3.83 -10.35
CA GLN A 93 -21.89 4.80 -11.06
C GLN A 93 -21.41 5.93 -10.15
N ARG A 94 -22.30 6.48 -9.30
CA ARG A 94 -21.92 7.48 -8.29
C ARG A 94 -20.92 6.92 -7.28
N ALA A 95 -21.10 5.69 -6.81
CA ALA A 95 -20.17 5.04 -5.89
C ALA A 95 -18.79 4.82 -6.52
N ALA A 96 -18.73 4.42 -7.81
CA ALA A 96 -17.48 4.28 -8.54
C ALA A 96 -16.75 5.62 -8.70
N ALA A 97 -17.48 6.69 -9.04
CA ALA A 97 -16.93 8.04 -9.15
C ALA A 97 -16.39 8.54 -7.80
N ALA A 98 -17.16 8.35 -6.71
CA ALA A 98 -16.74 8.71 -5.36
C ALA A 98 -15.48 7.93 -4.93
N SER A 99 -15.41 6.64 -5.25
CA SER A 99 -14.23 5.80 -4.94
C SER A 99 -12.98 6.25 -5.71
N ALA A 100 -13.13 6.69 -6.96
CA ALA A 100 -12.02 7.26 -7.72
C ALA A 100 -11.55 8.60 -7.13
N SER A 101 -12.50 9.46 -6.73
CA SER A 101 -12.19 10.73 -6.06
C SER A 101 -11.48 10.53 -4.73
N LEU A 102 -11.91 9.55 -3.92
CA LEU A 102 -11.25 9.19 -2.65
C LEU A 102 -9.82 8.72 -2.86
N ARG A 103 -9.56 7.89 -3.87
CA ARG A 103 -8.20 7.45 -4.21
C ARG A 103 -7.31 8.63 -4.60
N SER A 104 -7.81 9.54 -5.44
CA SER A 104 -7.06 10.75 -5.80
C SER A 104 -6.76 11.62 -4.57
N ALA A 105 -7.75 11.85 -3.71
CA ALA A 105 -7.56 12.64 -2.49
C ALA A 105 -6.56 11.99 -1.53
N HIS A 106 -6.54 10.65 -1.46
CA HIS A 106 -5.57 9.92 -0.65
C HIS A 106 -4.15 10.02 -1.23
N GLU A 107 -3.98 9.90 -2.56
CA GLU A 107 -2.68 10.12 -3.21
C GLU A 107 -2.16 11.54 -2.96
N ASP A 108 -3.03 12.55 -3.00
CA ASP A 108 -2.64 13.94 -2.68
C ASP A 108 -2.29 14.11 -1.21
N TYR A 109 -3.00 13.43 -0.29
CA TYR A 109 -2.65 13.40 1.13
C TYR A 109 -1.27 12.77 1.37
N GLU A 110 -0.97 11.63 0.76
CA GLU A 110 0.35 10.99 0.88
C GLU A 110 1.46 11.90 0.37
N ARG A 111 1.27 12.54 -0.79
CA ARG A 111 2.24 13.53 -1.34
C ARG A 111 2.45 14.71 -0.40
N THR A 112 1.38 15.25 0.18
CA THR A 112 1.50 16.37 1.12
C THR A 112 2.15 15.94 2.43
N SER A 113 1.87 14.74 2.94
CA SER A 113 2.52 14.19 4.12
C SER A 113 4.02 13.98 3.89
N GLU A 114 4.41 13.44 2.74
CA GLU A 114 5.82 13.29 2.35
C GLU A 114 6.51 14.65 2.22
N ALA A 115 5.86 15.64 1.61
CA ALA A 115 6.39 16.99 1.51
C ALA A 115 6.59 17.64 2.90
N HIS A 116 5.67 17.46 3.85
CA HIS A 116 5.87 17.95 5.22
C HIS A 116 7.05 17.27 5.90
N ARG A 117 7.19 15.95 5.75
CA ARG A 117 8.34 15.22 6.29
C ARG A 117 9.67 15.76 5.73
N MET A 118 9.73 16.00 4.42
CA MET A 118 10.91 16.62 3.80
C MET A 118 11.19 18.02 4.34
N VAL A 119 10.15 18.84 4.55
CA VAL A 119 10.32 20.20 5.14
C VAL A 119 10.86 20.10 6.57
N ASP A 120 10.35 19.18 7.38
CA ASP A 120 10.85 18.98 8.76
C ASP A 120 12.31 18.51 8.77
N GLU A 121 12.68 17.61 7.85
CA GLU A 121 14.06 17.17 7.66
C GLU A 121 14.96 18.37 7.30
N LEU A 122 14.54 19.20 6.34
CA LEU A 122 15.27 20.38 5.88
C LEU A 122 15.46 21.44 6.98
N LEU A 123 14.42 21.74 7.75
CA LEU A 123 14.52 22.64 8.91
C LEU A 123 15.48 22.08 9.96
N GLY A 124 15.46 20.76 10.19
CA GLY A 124 16.43 20.09 11.07
C GLY A 124 17.87 20.23 10.57
N LEU A 125 18.10 20.16 9.24
CA LEU A 125 19.42 20.38 8.64
C LEU A 125 19.89 21.82 8.82
N GLU A 126 19.02 22.81 8.59
CA GLU A 126 19.36 24.24 8.72
C GLU A 126 19.74 24.59 10.17
N GLU A 127 18.96 24.12 11.14
CA GLU A 127 19.28 24.28 12.56
C GLU A 127 20.63 23.64 12.91
N CYS A 128 20.90 22.43 12.40
CA CYS A 128 22.18 21.76 12.63
C CYS A 128 23.35 22.55 12.04
N ALA A 129 23.23 23.05 10.81
CA ALA A 129 24.27 23.86 10.17
C ALA A 129 24.62 25.10 11.00
N GLY A 130 23.62 25.86 11.45
CA GLY A 130 23.83 27.06 12.28
C GLY A 130 24.52 26.74 13.62
N VAL A 131 24.18 25.62 14.27
CA VAL A 131 24.82 25.19 15.50
C VAL A 131 26.28 24.78 15.27
N VAL A 132 26.55 24.06 14.17
CA VAL A 132 27.91 23.65 13.78
C VAL A 132 28.79 24.86 13.49
N GLU A 133 28.30 25.82 12.71
CA GLU A 133 29.02 27.07 12.42
C GLU A 133 29.34 27.86 13.70
N ALA A 134 28.37 27.97 14.63
CA ALA A 134 28.58 28.64 15.90
C ALA A 134 29.59 27.91 16.81
N ALA A 135 29.60 26.58 16.80
CA ALA A 135 30.58 25.78 17.53
C ALA A 135 31.99 25.92 16.94
N LEU A 136 32.10 25.89 15.61
CA LEU A 136 33.34 26.15 14.87
C LEU A 136 33.92 27.54 15.15
N ALA A 137 33.06 28.57 15.23
CA ALA A 137 33.49 29.93 15.58
C ALA A 137 34.07 30.02 17.00
N ARG A 138 33.63 29.15 17.92
CA ARG A 138 34.16 29.03 19.29
C ARG A 138 35.35 28.09 19.43
N GLY A 139 35.70 27.34 18.38
CA GLY A 139 36.72 26.28 18.44
C GLY A 139 36.29 25.02 19.19
N ASP A 140 34.99 24.84 19.43
CA ASP A 140 34.44 23.64 20.09
C ASP A 140 34.16 22.55 19.04
N PHE A 141 35.22 21.85 18.64
CA PHE A 141 35.16 20.82 17.61
C PHE A 141 34.34 19.60 18.06
N ALA A 142 34.33 19.28 19.36
CA ALA A 142 33.54 18.16 19.88
C ALA A 142 32.04 18.43 19.74
N ALA A 143 31.57 19.62 20.11
CA ALA A 143 30.16 19.99 19.92
C ALA A 143 29.76 20.09 18.44
N ALA A 144 30.67 20.61 17.59
CA ALA A 144 30.45 20.67 16.14
C ALA A 144 30.29 19.26 15.53
N VAL A 145 31.18 18.34 15.87
CA VAL A 145 31.15 16.96 15.37
C VAL A 145 29.94 16.19 15.90
N ALA A 146 29.59 16.34 17.18
CA ALA A 146 28.41 15.67 17.75
C ALA A 146 27.10 16.05 17.02
N ARG A 147 27.02 17.28 16.50
CA ARG A 147 25.87 17.77 15.73
C ARG A 147 25.94 17.43 14.25
N ALA A 148 27.14 17.33 13.68
CA ALA A 148 27.36 16.99 12.27
C ALA A 148 27.38 15.48 11.98
N ALA A 149 27.70 14.63 12.97
CA ALA A 149 27.84 13.19 12.80
C ALA A 149 26.58 12.48 12.24
N PRO A 150 25.33 12.84 12.64
CA PRO A 150 24.14 12.27 12.02
C PRO A 150 24.04 12.58 10.52
N LEU A 151 24.53 13.74 10.08
CA LEU A 151 24.50 14.18 8.68
C LEU A 151 25.50 13.42 7.82
N ALA A 152 26.71 13.21 8.34
CA ALA A 152 27.76 12.43 7.67
C ALA A 152 27.34 10.97 7.44
N ARG A 153 26.52 10.39 8.34
CA ARG A 153 25.98 9.02 8.18
C ARG A 153 24.92 8.94 7.08
N ILE A 154 24.10 9.99 6.93
CA ILE A 154 23.09 10.07 5.86
C ILE A 154 23.76 10.19 4.49
N GLU A 155 24.82 11.00 4.35
CA GLU A 155 25.60 11.06 3.10
C GLU A 155 26.22 9.73 2.69
N GLY A 156 26.74 8.96 3.65
CA GLY A 156 27.27 7.61 3.40
C GLY A 156 26.19 6.67 2.85
N ALA A 157 24.99 6.70 3.43
CA ALA A 157 23.88 5.83 3.01
C ALA A 157 23.26 6.22 1.66
N VAL A 158 23.22 7.53 1.34
CA VAL A 158 22.68 8.04 0.06
C VAL A 158 23.60 7.65 -1.11
N ASN A 159 24.93 7.74 -0.92
CA ASN A 159 25.90 7.35 -1.96
C ASN A 159 25.93 5.83 -2.23
N GLU A 160 25.54 5.00 -1.26
CA GLU A 160 25.40 3.55 -1.47
C GLU A 160 24.08 3.18 -2.18
N SER A 161 23.01 3.96 -1.99
CA SER A 161 21.70 3.71 -2.62
C SER A 161 21.59 4.16 -4.08
N GLU A 162 22.50 4.98 -4.59
CA GLU A 162 22.47 5.49 -5.97
C GLU A 162 22.80 4.42 -7.04
N THR A 163 23.13 3.19 -6.63
CA THR A 163 23.39 2.05 -7.55
C THR A 163 22.15 1.18 -7.85
N ALA A 164 20.98 1.47 -7.28
CA ALA A 164 19.75 0.75 -7.58
C ALA A 164 18.91 1.48 -8.67
N PRO A 165 18.49 0.81 -9.75
CA PRO A 165 17.65 1.43 -10.78
C PRO A 165 16.28 1.76 -10.21
N ALA A 166 15.97 3.06 -10.11
CA ALA A 166 14.70 3.55 -9.61
C ALA A 166 13.54 3.17 -10.57
N PRO A 167 12.42 2.63 -10.08
CA PRO A 167 11.21 2.49 -10.87
C PRO A 167 10.64 3.87 -11.20
N ALA A 168 10.17 4.04 -12.43
CA ALA A 168 9.65 5.31 -12.96
C ALA A 168 8.48 5.85 -12.13
N ALA A 169 8.77 6.81 -11.25
CA ALA A 169 7.78 7.57 -10.49
C ALA A 169 7.40 8.87 -11.26
N PRO A 170 6.14 9.33 -11.15
CA PRO A 170 5.67 10.52 -11.84
C PRO A 170 6.35 11.78 -11.26
N ALA A 171 6.62 12.74 -12.13
CA ALA A 171 7.39 13.96 -11.85
C ALA A 171 6.92 14.70 -10.59
N ALA A 172 7.67 14.53 -9.49
CA ALA A 172 7.58 15.40 -8.33
C ALA A 172 7.91 16.85 -8.74
N PRO A 173 7.30 17.87 -8.09
CA PRO A 173 7.57 19.27 -8.40
C PRO A 173 9.06 19.56 -8.24
N THR A 174 9.69 19.92 -9.35
CA THR A 174 11.14 20.14 -9.50
C THR A 174 11.72 21.23 -8.59
N SER A 175 10.89 22.02 -7.91
CA SER A 175 11.33 23.07 -6.99
C SER A 175 11.73 22.54 -5.62
N LEU A 176 10.97 21.59 -5.04
CA LEU A 176 11.27 21.02 -3.72
C LEU A 176 12.49 20.11 -3.76
N THR A 177 12.60 19.31 -4.83
CA THR A 177 13.79 18.48 -5.09
C THR A 177 15.05 19.32 -5.30
N ARG A 178 14.95 20.50 -5.94
CA ARG A 178 16.10 21.41 -6.10
C ARG A 178 16.48 22.14 -4.81
N GLN A 179 15.54 22.33 -3.89
CA GLN A 179 15.81 22.98 -2.62
C GLN A 179 16.43 22.01 -1.62
N SER A 180 15.91 20.76 -1.58
CA SER A 180 16.52 19.69 -0.78
C SER A 180 17.93 19.35 -1.23
N THR A 181 18.23 19.42 -2.54
CA THR A 181 19.61 19.26 -3.03
C THR A 181 20.51 20.41 -2.59
N ARG A 182 20.03 21.67 -2.59
CA ARG A 182 20.83 22.81 -2.16
C ARG A 182 21.15 22.82 -0.67
N GLU A 183 20.19 22.41 0.15
CA GLU A 183 20.39 22.34 1.60
C GLU A 183 21.23 21.11 1.98
N GLY A 184 21.05 19.98 1.27
CA GLY A 184 21.98 18.85 1.32
C GLY A 184 23.41 19.23 0.90
N GLU A 185 23.56 19.97 -0.21
CA GLU A 185 24.85 20.51 -0.67
C GLU A 185 25.48 21.43 0.39
N ARG A 186 24.70 22.29 1.04
CA ARG A 186 25.19 23.14 2.13
C ARG A 186 25.60 22.33 3.36
N ALA A 187 24.81 21.34 3.76
CA ALA A 187 25.17 20.45 4.86
C ALA A 187 26.48 19.70 4.55
N ALA A 188 26.64 19.23 3.30
CA ALA A 188 27.87 18.62 2.81
C ALA A 188 29.06 19.58 2.83
N GLU A 189 28.86 20.84 2.42
CA GLU A 189 29.87 21.89 2.48
C GLU A 189 30.30 22.19 3.93
N VAL A 190 29.35 22.21 4.87
CA VAL A 190 29.63 22.41 6.30
C VAL A 190 30.41 21.24 6.87
N VAL A 191 29.99 19.99 6.61
CA VAL A 191 30.71 18.77 7.03
C VAL A 191 32.09 18.72 6.40
N GLY A 192 32.21 19.03 5.11
CA GLY A 192 33.50 19.08 4.40
C GLY A 192 34.43 20.19 4.90
N SER A 193 33.89 21.33 5.32
CA SER A 193 34.66 22.40 5.94
C SER A 193 35.11 22.05 7.36
N LEU A 194 34.23 21.38 8.13
CA LEU A 194 34.56 20.84 9.45
C LEU A 194 35.67 19.78 9.36
N ARG A 195 35.55 18.81 8.43
CA ARG A 195 36.59 17.81 8.15
C ARG A 195 37.94 18.45 7.86
N ARG A 196 37.99 19.41 6.92
CA ARG A 196 39.23 20.14 6.58
C ARG A 196 39.82 20.86 7.78
N ARG A 197 38.99 21.54 8.57
CA ARG A 197 39.46 22.33 9.71
C ARG A 197 39.98 21.47 10.86
N VAL A 198 39.32 20.35 11.14
CA VAL A 198 39.81 19.36 12.12
C VAL A 198 41.12 18.72 11.63
N ALA A 199 41.23 18.40 10.34
CA ALA A 199 42.47 17.89 9.75
C ALA A 199 43.62 18.91 9.83
N GLU A 200 43.37 20.19 9.51
CA GLU A 200 44.36 21.26 9.62
C GLU A 200 44.82 21.48 11.07
N GLU A 201 43.90 21.48 12.04
CA GLU A 201 44.26 21.55 13.47
C GLU A 201 45.06 20.32 13.91
N LEU A 202 44.69 19.14 13.44
CA LEU A 202 45.43 17.91 13.71
C LEU A 202 46.85 18.00 13.15
N GLU A 203 47.04 18.42 11.90
CA GLU A 203 48.36 18.60 11.33
C GLU A 203 49.19 19.66 12.08
N ARG A 204 48.56 20.75 12.52
CA ARG A 204 49.22 21.76 13.35
C ARG A 204 49.63 21.22 14.72
N ALA A 205 48.76 20.45 15.37
CA ALA A 205 49.06 19.78 16.65
C ALA A 205 50.21 18.78 16.50
N VAL A 206 50.22 18.03 15.39
CA VAL A 206 51.32 17.11 15.08
C VAL A 206 52.64 17.85 14.86
N ALA A 207 52.63 18.90 14.02
CA ALA A 207 53.84 19.67 13.69
C ALA A 207 54.41 20.45 14.89
N SER A 208 53.57 20.86 15.84
CA SER A 208 53.98 21.55 17.06
C SER A 208 54.37 20.61 18.21
N ALA A 209 54.38 19.29 17.96
CA ALA A 209 54.59 18.29 19.00
C ALA A 209 53.68 18.50 20.22
N ALA A 210 52.41 18.84 19.97
CA ALA A 210 51.42 19.08 21.01
C ALA A 210 51.24 17.86 21.92
N GLU A 211 50.58 18.08 23.07
CA GLU A 211 50.31 17.00 24.01
C GLU A 211 49.56 15.84 23.32
N PRO A 212 49.96 14.58 23.57
CA PRO A 212 49.39 13.43 22.88
C PRO A 212 47.88 13.28 23.11
N GLY A 213 47.35 13.78 24.24
CA GLY A 213 45.91 13.83 24.51
C GLY A 213 45.16 14.65 23.47
N VAL A 214 45.68 15.81 23.07
CA VAL A 214 45.06 16.70 22.08
C VAL A 214 45.06 16.05 20.69
N VAL A 215 46.17 15.41 20.32
CA VAL A 215 46.28 14.68 19.05
C VAL A 215 45.26 13.52 19.01
N CYS A 216 45.16 12.74 20.09
CA CYS A 216 44.18 11.66 20.18
C CYS A 216 42.74 12.16 20.16
N GLU A 217 42.41 13.26 20.85
CA GLU A 217 41.07 13.85 20.81
C GLU A 217 40.68 14.29 19.39
N LEU A 218 41.58 14.96 18.67
CA LEU A 218 41.33 15.37 17.28
C LEU A 218 41.18 14.17 16.34
N VAL A 219 41.97 13.11 16.53
CA VAL A 219 41.83 11.85 15.75
C VAL A 219 40.49 11.17 16.02
N ARG A 220 40.02 11.15 17.28
CA ARG A 220 38.70 10.61 17.63
C ARG A 220 37.57 11.37 16.94
N LEU A 221 37.69 12.69 16.81
CA LEU A 221 36.70 13.52 16.11
C LEU A 221 36.65 13.25 14.60
N MET A 222 37.71 12.71 14.00
CA MET A 222 37.73 12.34 12.57
C MET A 222 36.92 11.08 12.25
N GLY A 223 36.70 10.20 13.24
CA GLY A 223 35.93 8.96 13.09
C GLY A 223 34.46 9.20 12.71
N PRO A 224 33.67 9.89 13.55
CA PRO A 224 32.26 10.21 13.27
C PRO A 224 32.05 11.05 12.02
N LEU A 225 33.10 11.73 11.54
CA LEU A 225 33.09 12.47 10.28
C LEU A 225 33.34 11.57 9.05
N GLY A 226 33.67 10.30 9.21
CA GLY A 226 33.99 9.38 8.10
C GLY A 226 35.41 9.53 7.55
N CYS A 227 36.31 10.23 8.25
CA CYS A 227 37.71 10.47 7.85
C CYS A 227 38.69 9.75 8.79
N ALA A 228 38.28 8.63 9.37
CA ALA A 228 39.08 7.82 10.29
C ALA A 228 40.49 7.49 9.77
N THR A 229 40.60 7.20 8.47
CA THR A 229 41.86 6.84 7.81
C THR A 229 42.85 8.01 7.77
N GLU A 230 42.36 9.22 7.52
CA GLU A 230 43.16 10.45 7.55
C GLU A 230 43.67 10.75 8.97
N GLY A 231 42.79 10.60 9.97
CA GLY A 231 43.16 10.69 11.38
C GLY A 231 44.24 9.70 11.78
N ARG A 232 44.08 8.42 11.38
CA ARG A 232 45.08 7.37 11.64
C ARG A 232 46.43 7.67 10.98
N ALA A 233 46.42 8.16 9.74
CA ALA A 233 47.65 8.54 9.05
C ALA A 233 48.38 9.71 9.73
N ALA A 234 47.64 10.71 10.24
CA ALA A 234 48.23 11.80 11.01
C ALA A 234 48.81 11.35 12.36
N LEU A 235 48.13 10.44 13.06
CA LEU A 235 48.65 9.85 14.31
C LEU A 235 49.96 9.08 14.08
N LEU A 236 50.04 8.29 13.01
CA LEU A 236 51.27 7.58 12.64
C LEU A 236 52.42 8.55 12.35
N ARG A 237 52.15 9.64 11.62
CA ARG A 237 53.15 10.70 11.37
C ARG A 237 53.65 11.32 12.68
N TYR A 238 52.77 11.59 13.62
CA TYR A 238 53.14 12.09 14.95
C TYR A 238 54.05 11.12 15.71
N CYS A 239 53.67 9.84 15.78
CA CYS A 239 54.49 8.83 16.46
C CYS A 239 55.88 8.69 15.84
N LEU A 240 55.99 8.74 14.51
CA LEU A 240 57.28 8.69 13.81
C LEU A 240 58.13 9.93 14.10
N GLN A 241 57.55 11.12 14.09
CA GLN A 241 58.27 12.36 14.43
C GLN A 241 58.79 12.35 15.87
N GLN A 242 58.01 11.84 16.83
CA GLN A 242 58.45 11.70 18.22
C GLN A 242 59.60 10.70 18.37
N LEU A 243 59.58 9.60 17.61
CA LEU A 243 60.67 8.62 17.56
C LEU A 243 61.94 9.22 16.96
N ASP A 244 61.81 9.98 15.86
CA ASP A 244 62.94 10.64 15.20
C ASP A 244 63.56 11.71 16.11
N ALA A 245 62.74 12.52 16.79
CA ALA A 245 63.23 13.52 17.75
C ALA A 245 63.99 12.87 18.92
N ALA A 246 63.46 11.78 19.49
CA ALA A 246 64.12 11.02 20.55
C ALA A 246 65.43 10.35 20.09
N ALA A 247 65.54 9.97 18.81
CA ALA A 247 66.76 9.43 18.24
C ALA A 247 67.86 10.50 18.05
N VAL A 248 67.47 11.74 17.73
CA VAL A 248 68.39 12.87 17.55
C VAL A 248 68.91 13.42 18.89
N GLU A 249 68.11 13.34 19.96
CA GLU A 249 68.52 13.70 21.33
C GLU A 249 69.36 12.60 22.04
N GLY A 250 69.79 11.56 21.31
CA GLY A 250 70.72 10.54 21.79
C GLY A 250 72.01 11.14 22.36
N PRO A 251 72.64 10.47 23.35
CA PRO A 251 73.54 11.09 24.31
C PRO A 251 74.66 11.86 23.62
N SER A 252 74.72 13.18 23.87
CA SER A 252 75.92 13.94 23.61
C SER A 252 77.08 13.21 24.28
N VAL A 253 78.05 12.75 23.48
CA VAL A 253 79.23 12.01 23.93
C VAL A 253 80.02 12.90 24.90
N GLY A 254 79.62 12.90 26.16
CA GLY A 254 80.42 13.38 27.27
C GLY A 254 81.33 12.24 27.68
N ASP A 255 82.63 12.39 27.41
CA ASP A 255 83.68 11.51 27.92
C ASP A 255 83.58 11.42 29.45
N GLY A 256 82.89 10.39 29.93
CA GLY A 256 82.68 10.16 31.35
C GLY A 256 82.27 8.72 31.56
N ALA A 257 83.25 7.87 31.87
CA ALA A 257 83.06 6.46 32.18
C ALA A 257 82.13 6.28 33.40
N GLY A 258 80.85 6.02 33.12
CA GLY A 258 79.82 5.61 34.07
C GLY A 258 78.58 5.20 33.27
N GLY A 259 78.35 3.89 33.16
CA GLY A 259 77.32 3.34 32.28
C GLY A 259 75.91 3.79 32.66
N ASP A 260 75.32 4.61 31.80
CA ASP A 260 73.91 4.98 31.87
C ASP A 260 73.07 4.04 31.01
N ALA A 261 72.40 3.10 31.68
CA ALA A 261 71.43 2.17 31.10
C ALA A 261 70.08 2.85 30.73
N THR A 262 70.02 4.18 30.67
CA THR A 262 68.80 4.98 30.60
C THR A 262 68.28 5.19 29.16
N ALA A 263 69.16 5.22 28.16
CA ALA A 263 68.77 5.43 26.76
C ALA A 263 67.86 4.32 26.16
N PRO A 264 68.14 3.00 26.31
CA PRO A 264 67.24 1.97 25.80
C PRO A 264 65.92 1.89 26.57
N ALA A 265 65.90 2.28 27.85
CA ALA A 265 64.69 2.35 28.65
C ALA A 265 63.77 3.49 28.20
N ALA A 266 64.32 4.66 27.85
CA ALA A 266 63.58 5.80 27.32
C ALA A 266 62.95 5.50 25.95
N LEU A 267 63.69 4.86 25.04
CA LEU A 267 63.15 4.41 23.76
C LEU A 267 62.04 3.37 23.94
N GLY A 268 62.24 2.41 24.87
CA GLY A 268 61.22 1.41 25.20
C GLY A 268 59.93 2.03 25.74
N GLN A 269 60.03 3.03 26.61
CA GLN A 269 58.87 3.77 27.14
C GLN A 269 58.17 4.58 26.05
N LEU A 270 58.91 5.20 25.13
CA LEU A 270 58.32 5.97 24.02
C LEU A 270 57.60 5.05 23.03
N LEU A 271 58.18 3.90 22.68
CA LEU A 271 57.54 2.88 21.85
C LEU A 271 56.27 2.34 22.52
N GLN A 272 56.31 2.07 23.83
CA GLN A 272 55.15 1.62 24.59
C GLN A 272 54.05 2.70 24.61
N ARG A 273 54.42 3.97 24.74
CA ARG A 273 53.48 5.09 24.69
C ARG A 273 52.87 5.26 23.30
N CYS A 274 53.66 5.15 22.22
CA CYS A 274 53.15 5.17 20.86
C CYS A 274 52.19 4.00 20.58
N ALA A 275 52.50 2.79 21.05
CA ALA A 275 51.62 1.65 20.92
C ALA A 275 50.28 1.86 21.64
N GLN A 276 50.31 2.38 22.88
CA GLN A 276 49.09 2.71 23.64
C GLN A 276 48.25 3.80 22.96
N LEU A 277 48.88 4.81 22.33
CA LEU A 277 48.17 5.86 21.61
C LEU A 277 47.50 5.33 20.34
N ILE A 278 48.16 4.42 19.62
CA ILE A 278 47.59 3.76 18.44
C ILE A 278 46.40 2.89 18.87
N GLU A 279 46.54 2.06 19.90
CA GLU A 279 45.48 1.20 20.40
C GLU A 279 44.27 2.01 20.93
N ALA A 280 44.52 3.11 21.66
CA ALA A 280 43.48 4.00 22.16
C ALA A 280 42.78 4.83 21.06
N ALA A 281 43.43 5.02 19.91
CA ALA A 281 42.85 5.65 18.74
C ALA A 281 42.05 4.64 17.91
N GLU A 282 42.57 3.42 17.71
CA GLU A 282 41.87 2.34 17.00
C GLU A 282 40.57 1.97 17.71
N GLY A 283 40.61 1.77 19.04
CA GLY A 283 39.40 1.48 19.82
C GLY A 283 38.34 2.58 19.79
N ALA A 284 38.73 3.83 19.49
CA ALA A 284 37.79 4.96 19.41
C ALA A 284 37.33 5.26 17.97
N LEU A 285 37.90 4.59 16.96
CA LEU A 285 37.43 4.65 15.57
C LEU A 285 36.42 3.53 15.25
N ASP A 286 36.41 2.45 16.06
CA ASP A 286 35.50 1.31 15.92
C ASP A 286 34.15 1.50 16.67
N GLU A 287 34.00 2.55 17.48
CA GLU A 287 32.76 2.96 18.19
C GLU A 287 31.95 4.00 17.41
#